data_AF-A0A2E5KZ09-F1
#
_entry.id   AF-A0A2E5KZ09-F1
#
_cell.length_a   1.000
_cell.length_b   1.000
_cell.length_c   1.000
_cell.angle_alpha   90.00
_cell.angle_beta   90.00
_cell.angle_gamma   90.00
#
_symmetry.space_group_name_H-M   'P 1'
#
loop_
_entity.id
_entity.type
_entity.pdbx_description
1 polymer ?
#
loop_
_entity_poly.entity_id
_entity_poly.type
_entity_poly.pdbx_seq_one_letter_code
_entity_poly.pdbx_strand_id
1 'polypeptide(L)'
;MPSSSDLTKYTPLKIGWFSTGRGEGSYGLLKAGLDAIESGSLNAELAFVFVNRVKGQTKRTDRFLDLVESKGIPLVTLSSRDFRQTHENRPWSELREKFDRAAIELLRPYSTDIAVHAGYMLIAPLLCSEYITLNLHPALPGGTIGMWQQAVWDVITEGLNETGAMIHVSTEDVDEGPVLSTTKFTVRGGAFETLWNELTGTDLAMLKSDPGEKLPLFKAIREAGLLRERPLLIETIKAVASGRIDPTGSGEITDLTPEVEASIRN
;
A
#
# COMPACT_ATOMS: atom_id res chain seq x y z
N MET A 1 3.11 38.30 -14.00
CA MET A 1 3.57 36.94 -14.31
C MET A 1 3.65 36.21 -12.98
N PRO A 2 2.84 35.16 -12.73
CA PRO A 2 3.02 34.35 -11.53
C PRO A 2 4.44 33.75 -11.54
N SER A 3 5.05 33.62 -10.37
CA SER A 3 6.40 33.08 -10.21
C SER A 3 6.44 31.60 -10.63
N SER A 4 7.60 31.05 -11.00
CA SER A 4 7.70 29.61 -11.33
C SER A 4 7.30 28.70 -10.16
N SER A 5 7.35 29.21 -8.92
CA SER A 5 6.86 28.55 -7.70
C SER A 5 5.32 28.55 -7.54
N ASP A 6 4.59 29.38 -8.30
CA ASP A 6 3.12 29.38 -8.27
C ASP A 6 2.51 28.36 -9.24
N LEU A 7 3.23 27.96 -10.30
CA LEU A 7 2.77 26.99 -11.29
C LEU A 7 2.79 25.54 -10.78
N THR A 8 3.68 25.22 -9.84
CA THR A 8 3.77 23.89 -9.22
C THR A 8 2.57 23.56 -8.33
N LYS A 9 1.90 24.58 -7.75
CA LYS A 9 0.69 24.38 -6.93
C LYS A 9 -0.54 23.92 -7.72
N TYR A 10 -0.54 24.04 -9.05
CA TYR A 10 -1.68 23.73 -9.90
C TYR A 10 -1.46 22.56 -10.85
N THR A 11 -0.23 22.04 -10.96
CA THR A 11 0.03 20.88 -11.82
C THR A 11 -0.35 19.61 -11.05
N PRO A 12 -1.21 18.73 -11.59
CA PRO A 12 -1.54 17.47 -10.93
C PRO A 12 -0.30 16.61 -10.76
N LEU A 13 -0.15 16.00 -9.58
CA LEU A 13 0.89 15.01 -9.32
C LEU A 13 0.65 13.77 -10.20
N LYS A 14 1.64 13.34 -10.98
CA LYS A 14 1.54 12.17 -11.85
C LYS A 14 1.98 10.92 -11.12
N ILE A 15 1.06 9.96 -10.99
CA ILE A 15 1.26 8.75 -10.18
C ILE A 15 1.28 7.51 -11.07
N GLY A 16 2.33 6.70 -10.95
CA GLY A 16 2.37 5.33 -11.45
C GLY A 16 1.79 4.36 -10.41
N TRP A 17 0.78 3.58 -10.78
CA TRP A 17 0.09 2.73 -9.80
C TRP A 17 0.36 1.24 -10.05
N PHE A 18 1.10 0.59 -9.16
CA PHE A 18 1.48 -0.82 -9.29
C PHE A 18 0.61 -1.70 -8.38
N SER A 19 0.06 -2.78 -8.93
CA SER A 19 -0.74 -3.73 -8.15
C SER A 19 -0.64 -5.16 -8.65
N THR A 20 -0.93 -6.12 -7.78
CA THR A 20 -1.24 -7.50 -8.20
C THR A 20 -2.72 -7.73 -8.47
N GLY A 21 -3.61 -6.79 -8.08
CA GLY A 21 -5.04 -6.84 -8.44
C GLY A 21 -5.73 -8.14 -8.03
N ARG A 22 -5.36 -8.76 -6.90
CA ARG A 22 -5.89 -10.09 -6.48
C ARG A 22 -6.91 -10.06 -5.35
N GLY A 23 -7.08 -8.93 -4.67
CA GLY A 23 -7.89 -8.85 -3.45
C GLY A 23 -8.61 -7.52 -3.23
N GLU A 24 -9.51 -7.51 -2.25
CA GLU A 24 -10.30 -6.32 -1.89
C GLU A 24 -9.42 -5.20 -1.32
N GLY A 25 -8.27 -5.52 -0.72
CA GLY A 25 -7.30 -4.52 -0.26
C GLY A 25 -6.77 -3.67 -1.42
N SER A 26 -6.16 -4.30 -2.42
CA SER A 26 -5.65 -3.61 -3.62
C SER A 26 -6.75 -2.86 -4.37
N TYR A 27 -7.94 -3.46 -4.52
CA TYR A 27 -9.08 -2.80 -5.18
C TYR A 27 -9.54 -1.57 -4.40
N GLY A 28 -9.66 -1.69 -3.08
CA GLY A 28 -10.07 -0.59 -2.21
C GLY A 28 -9.07 0.56 -2.17
N LEU A 29 -7.76 0.27 -2.23
CA LEU A 29 -6.72 1.31 -2.33
C LEU A 29 -6.83 2.07 -3.65
N LEU A 30 -6.95 1.37 -4.79
CA LEU A 30 -7.13 2.03 -6.09
C LEU A 30 -8.41 2.85 -6.11
N LYS A 31 -9.53 2.28 -5.66
CA LYS A 31 -10.82 2.98 -5.62
C LYS A 31 -10.74 4.24 -4.76
N ALA A 32 -10.13 4.17 -3.57
CA ALA A 32 -9.97 5.34 -2.70
C ALA A 32 -9.12 6.44 -3.38
N GLY A 33 -8.07 6.07 -4.11
CA GLY A 33 -7.27 7.00 -4.91
C GLY A 33 -8.08 7.68 -6.00
N LEU A 34 -8.84 6.89 -6.77
CA LEU A 34 -9.72 7.39 -7.82
C LEU A 34 -10.82 8.31 -7.27
N ASP A 35 -11.49 7.91 -6.18
CA ASP A 35 -12.54 8.72 -5.54
C ASP A 35 -11.95 10.07 -5.04
N ALA A 36 -10.73 10.06 -4.49
CA ALA A 36 -10.05 11.27 -4.04
C ALA A 36 -9.69 12.22 -5.19
N ILE A 37 -9.25 11.67 -6.32
CA ILE A 37 -8.95 12.43 -7.55
C ILE A 37 -10.24 12.99 -8.16
N GLU A 38 -11.28 12.17 -8.32
CA GLU A 38 -12.56 12.55 -8.94
C GLU A 38 -13.32 13.61 -8.14
N SER A 39 -13.21 13.56 -6.80
CA SER A 39 -13.78 14.59 -5.92
C SER A 39 -13.00 15.90 -5.92
N GLY A 40 -11.80 15.94 -6.53
CA GLY A 40 -10.89 17.09 -6.48
C GLY A 40 -10.19 17.28 -5.14
N SER A 41 -10.38 16.35 -4.18
CA SER A 41 -9.68 16.41 -2.89
C SER A 41 -8.19 16.07 -2.99
N LEU A 42 -7.80 15.36 -4.06
CA LEU A 42 -6.43 15.06 -4.41
C LEU A 42 -6.12 15.59 -5.82
N ASN A 43 -5.24 16.59 -5.92
CA ASN A 43 -4.76 17.11 -7.20
C ASN A 43 -3.69 16.20 -7.80
N ALA A 44 -4.12 15.06 -8.34
CA ALA A 44 -3.26 14.06 -8.97
C ALA A 44 -3.93 13.41 -10.17
N GLU A 45 -3.13 12.77 -11.01
CA GLU A 45 -3.60 11.89 -12.08
C GLU A 45 -2.84 10.57 -12.07
N LEU A 46 -3.50 9.48 -12.48
CA LEU A 46 -2.82 8.20 -12.69
C LEU A 46 -2.26 8.16 -14.11
N ALA A 47 -0.94 8.27 -14.23
CA ALA A 47 -0.25 8.19 -15.53
C ALA A 47 -0.40 6.80 -16.15
N PHE A 48 -0.39 5.77 -15.31
CA PHE A 48 -0.71 4.39 -15.67
C PHE A 48 -1.13 3.59 -14.43
N VAL A 49 -1.78 2.45 -14.68
CA VAL A 49 -1.89 1.35 -13.71
C VAL A 49 -1.18 0.14 -14.29
N PHE A 50 -0.16 -0.34 -13.60
CA PHE A 50 0.56 -1.57 -13.93
C PHE A 50 0.02 -2.73 -13.11
N VAL A 51 -0.35 -3.82 -13.77
CA VAL A 51 -0.79 -5.05 -13.11
C VAL A 51 0.04 -6.22 -13.58
N ASN A 52 0.66 -6.94 -12.64
CA ASN A 52 1.47 -8.12 -12.93
C ASN A 52 0.63 -9.39 -13.25
N ARG A 53 -0.59 -9.19 -13.76
CA ARG A 53 -1.61 -10.18 -14.07
C ARG A 53 -2.42 -9.72 -15.28
N VAL A 54 -3.12 -10.66 -15.91
CA VAL A 54 -3.93 -10.42 -17.11
C VAL A 54 -5.37 -10.90 -16.91
N LYS A 55 -6.27 -10.42 -17.77
CA LYS A 55 -7.68 -10.79 -17.78
C LYS A 55 -7.86 -12.30 -17.98
N GLY A 56 -8.85 -12.89 -17.32
CA GLY A 56 -9.15 -14.31 -17.32
C GLY A 56 -8.36 -15.14 -16.30
N GLN A 57 -7.40 -14.57 -15.57
CA GLN A 57 -6.68 -15.32 -14.53
C GLN A 57 -7.53 -15.55 -13.28
N THR A 58 -8.26 -14.53 -12.83
CA THR A 58 -9.23 -14.65 -11.72
C THR A 58 -10.31 -13.58 -11.86
N LYS A 59 -11.53 -13.85 -11.40
CA LYS A 59 -12.63 -12.87 -11.36
C LYS A 59 -12.27 -11.58 -10.61
N ARG A 60 -11.43 -11.67 -9.57
CA ARG A 60 -10.99 -10.50 -8.79
C ARG A 60 -10.02 -9.63 -9.58
N THR A 61 -9.13 -10.25 -10.34
CA THR A 61 -8.24 -9.55 -11.28
C THR A 61 -9.05 -8.89 -12.37
N ASP A 62 -9.99 -9.62 -12.98
CA ASP A 62 -10.84 -9.06 -14.04
C ASP A 62 -11.59 -7.81 -13.56
N ARG A 63 -12.23 -7.89 -12.38
CA ARG A 63 -12.89 -6.75 -11.75
C ARG A 63 -11.94 -5.55 -11.51
N PHE A 64 -10.69 -5.80 -11.15
CA PHE A 64 -9.70 -4.74 -10.94
C PHE A 64 -9.33 -4.08 -12.28
N LEU A 65 -9.05 -4.88 -13.31
CA LEU A 65 -8.73 -4.39 -14.65
C LEU A 65 -9.91 -3.62 -15.26
N ASP A 66 -11.14 -4.15 -15.14
CA ASP A 66 -12.36 -3.50 -15.60
C ASP A 66 -12.55 -2.12 -14.95
N LEU A 67 -12.23 -1.97 -13.65
CA LEU A 67 -12.27 -0.68 -12.98
C LEU A 67 -11.31 0.32 -13.65
N VAL A 68 -10.06 -0.07 -13.87
CA VAL A 68 -9.06 0.80 -14.52
C VAL A 68 -9.51 1.20 -15.93
N GLU A 69 -9.94 0.22 -16.73
CA GLU A 69 -10.43 0.43 -18.10
C GLU A 69 -11.63 1.38 -18.11
N SER A 70 -12.58 1.22 -17.18
CA SER A 70 -13.79 2.05 -17.08
C SER A 70 -13.50 3.53 -16.79
N LYS A 71 -12.33 3.84 -16.23
CA LYS A 71 -11.87 5.20 -15.95
C LYS A 71 -11.02 5.79 -17.07
N GLY A 72 -10.77 5.05 -18.15
CA GLY A 72 -9.95 5.51 -19.28
C GLY A 72 -8.47 5.69 -18.94
N ILE A 73 -7.99 5.05 -17.87
CA ILE A 73 -6.60 5.15 -17.41
C ILE A 73 -5.75 4.15 -18.20
N PRO A 74 -4.53 4.52 -18.63
CA PRO A 74 -3.62 3.58 -19.29
C PRO A 74 -3.36 2.35 -18.42
N LEU A 75 -3.88 1.20 -18.86
CA LEU A 75 -3.69 -0.09 -18.20
C LEU A 75 -2.57 -0.86 -18.89
N VAL A 76 -1.49 -1.12 -18.17
CA VAL A 76 -0.37 -1.92 -18.64
C VAL A 76 -0.33 -3.23 -17.87
N THR A 77 -0.31 -4.36 -18.59
CA THR A 77 -0.28 -5.68 -17.96
C THR A 77 0.92 -6.48 -18.41
N LEU A 78 1.56 -7.15 -17.45
CA LEU A 78 2.59 -8.15 -17.71
C LEU A 78 2.45 -9.28 -16.71
N SER A 79 1.87 -10.41 -17.14
CA SER A 79 1.60 -11.53 -16.24
C SER A 79 2.89 -12.18 -15.73
N SER A 80 3.15 -12.10 -14.41
CA SER A 80 4.31 -12.75 -13.79
C SER A 80 4.26 -14.28 -13.89
N ARG A 81 3.05 -14.85 -13.89
CA ARG A 81 2.82 -16.29 -14.11
C ARG A 81 3.24 -16.70 -15.52
N ASP A 82 2.74 -15.99 -16.53
CA ASP A 82 2.98 -16.37 -17.92
C ASP A 82 4.43 -16.01 -18.33
N PHE A 83 4.98 -14.94 -17.75
CA PHE A 83 6.41 -14.64 -17.84
C PHE A 83 7.27 -15.79 -17.29
N ARG A 84 6.95 -16.32 -16.10
CA ARG A 84 7.66 -17.46 -15.55
C ARG A 84 7.54 -18.72 -16.43
N GLN A 85 6.36 -18.99 -16.98
CA GLN A 85 6.14 -20.13 -17.88
C GLN A 85 6.97 -20.04 -19.17
N THR A 86 7.04 -18.85 -19.76
CA THR A 86 7.85 -18.58 -20.97
C THR A 86 9.36 -18.55 -20.70
N HIS A 87 9.76 -18.60 -19.44
CA HIS A 87 11.16 -18.61 -18.98
C HIS A 87 11.50 -19.90 -18.23
N GLU A 88 11.05 -21.04 -18.78
CA GLU A 88 11.40 -22.39 -18.29
C GLU A 88 10.99 -22.65 -16.82
N ASN A 89 10.04 -21.88 -16.29
CA ASN A 89 9.60 -21.94 -14.89
C ASN A 89 10.70 -21.79 -13.84
N ARG A 90 11.81 -21.11 -14.18
CA ARG A 90 12.93 -20.84 -13.27
C ARG A 90 12.47 -20.19 -11.95
N PRO A 91 13.25 -20.32 -10.87
CA PRO A 91 12.97 -19.65 -9.60
C PRO A 91 12.75 -18.15 -9.79
N TRP A 92 11.80 -17.56 -9.04
CA TRP A 92 11.48 -16.12 -9.19
C TRP A 92 12.68 -15.22 -8.88
N SER A 93 13.55 -15.63 -7.96
CA SER A 93 14.80 -14.94 -7.63
C SER A 93 15.71 -14.71 -8.85
N GLU A 94 15.68 -15.60 -9.84
CA GLU A 94 16.45 -15.48 -11.09
C GLU A 94 15.71 -14.68 -12.18
N LEU A 95 14.39 -14.51 -12.04
CA LEU A 95 13.55 -13.88 -13.06
C LEU A 95 13.15 -12.44 -12.71
N ARG A 96 13.18 -12.06 -11.42
CA ARG A 96 12.65 -10.77 -10.95
C ARG A 96 13.23 -9.57 -11.69
N GLU A 97 14.55 -9.51 -11.86
CA GLU A 97 15.18 -8.39 -12.59
C GLU A 97 14.83 -8.38 -14.07
N LYS A 98 14.72 -9.56 -14.70
CA LYS A 98 14.32 -9.66 -16.11
C LYS A 98 12.87 -9.21 -16.29
N PHE A 99 12.01 -9.57 -15.35
CA PHE A 99 10.63 -9.14 -15.31
C PHE A 99 10.53 -7.62 -15.11
N ASP A 100 11.27 -7.07 -14.16
CA ASP A 100 11.29 -5.62 -13.90
C ASP A 100 11.72 -4.85 -15.14
N ARG A 101 12.80 -5.26 -15.82
CA ARG A 101 13.25 -4.62 -17.07
C ARG A 101 12.16 -4.65 -18.14
N ALA A 102 11.47 -5.79 -18.31
CA ALA A 102 10.38 -5.90 -19.25
C ALA A 102 9.20 -4.98 -18.89
N ALA A 103 8.88 -4.85 -17.60
CA ALA A 103 7.87 -3.91 -17.12
C ALA A 103 8.28 -2.45 -17.37
N ILE A 104 9.52 -2.08 -17.05
CA ILE A 104 10.06 -0.73 -17.30
C ILE A 104 9.97 -0.36 -18.78
N GLU A 105 10.37 -1.26 -19.68
CA GLU A 105 10.28 -1.02 -21.13
C GLU A 105 8.84 -0.77 -21.61
N LEU A 106 7.86 -1.49 -21.06
CA LEU A 106 6.44 -1.25 -21.37
C LEU A 106 5.94 0.10 -20.81
N LEU A 107 6.55 0.58 -19.73
CA LEU A 107 6.14 1.80 -19.03
C LEU A 107 6.86 3.06 -19.52
N ARG A 108 7.93 2.93 -20.32
CA ARG A 108 8.70 4.04 -20.90
C ARG A 108 7.89 5.18 -21.53
N PRO A 109 6.75 4.95 -22.20
CA PRO A 109 5.95 6.03 -22.77
C PRO A 109 5.28 6.94 -21.73
N TYR A 110 5.22 6.52 -20.46
CA TYR A 110 4.55 7.24 -19.38
C TYR A 110 5.58 7.92 -18.48
N SER A 111 5.27 9.13 -18.01
CA SER A 111 6.10 9.86 -17.05
C SER A 111 5.34 10.04 -15.74
N THR A 112 6.05 9.85 -14.62
CA THR A 112 5.49 9.89 -13.27
C THR A 112 6.40 10.70 -12.36
N ASP A 113 5.80 11.41 -11.40
CA ASP A 113 6.53 12.09 -10.32
C ASP A 113 6.83 11.12 -9.18
N ILE A 114 5.85 10.24 -8.88
CA ILE A 114 5.97 9.15 -7.90
C ILE A 114 5.27 7.89 -8.40
N ALA A 115 5.55 6.77 -7.76
CA ALA A 115 4.82 5.53 -7.92
C ALA A 115 4.21 5.06 -6.58
N VAL A 116 3.26 4.13 -6.64
CA VAL A 116 2.64 3.49 -5.47
C VAL A 116 2.58 1.98 -5.65
N HIS A 117 3.05 1.23 -4.66
CA HIS A 117 2.79 -0.20 -4.52
C HIS A 117 1.50 -0.43 -3.71
N ALA A 118 0.39 -0.64 -4.43
CA ALA A 118 -0.92 -0.88 -3.83
C ALA A 118 -1.28 -2.38 -3.90
N GLY A 119 -0.74 -3.14 -2.94
CA GLY A 119 -0.88 -4.59 -2.93
C GLY A 119 -0.13 -5.25 -4.10
N TYR A 120 1.05 -4.71 -4.43
CA TYR A 120 1.99 -5.31 -5.34
C TYR A 120 2.78 -6.40 -4.59
N MET A 121 2.73 -7.63 -5.09
CA MET A 121 3.16 -8.83 -4.34
C MET A 121 4.46 -9.44 -4.87
N LEU A 122 5.28 -8.66 -5.57
CA LEU A 122 6.59 -9.10 -6.08
C LEU A 122 7.69 -8.21 -5.51
N ILE A 123 8.84 -8.81 -5.24
CA ILE A 123 10.08 -8.07 -4.99
C ILE A 123 10.57 -7.54 -6.35
N ALA A 124 10.69 -6.22 -6.47
CA ALA A 124 10.97 -5.54 -7.74
C ALA A 124 12.07 -4.47 -7.59
N PRO A 125 13.33 -4.89 -7.39
CA PRO A 125 14.44 -3.98 -7.06
C PRO A 125 14.70 -2.95 -8.16
N LEU A 126 14.56 -3.32 -9.44
CA LEU A 126 14.82 -2.37 -10.53
C LEU A 126 13.66 -1.39 -10.71
N LEU A 127 12.41 -1.80 -10.43
CA LEU A 127 11.29 -0.87 -10.39
C LEU A 127 11.44 0.15 -9.26
N CYS A 128 11.86 -0.28 -8.06
CA CYS A 128 12.14 0.63 -6.94
C CYS A 128 13.28 1.62 -7.26
N SER A 129 14.24 1.21 -8.08
CA SER A 129 15.34 2.09 -8.52
C SER A 129 14.91 3.07 -9.61
N GLU A 130 14.00 2.67 -10.49
CA GLU A 130 13.48 3.48 -11.60
C GLU A 130 12.45 4.51 -11.13
N TYR A 131 11.64 4.17 -10.12
CA TYR A 131 10.54 4.99 -9.62
C TYR A 131 10.63 5.20 -8.11
N ILE A 132 10.48 6.46 -7.66
CA ILE A 132 10.24 6.76 -6.25
C ILE A 132 8.89 6.15 -5.84
N THR A 133 8.92 4.97 -5.21
CA THR A 133 7.74 4.14 -5.03
C THR A 133 7.28 4.11 -3.58
N LEU A 134 6.10 4.65 -3.31
CA LEU A 134 5.49 4.63 -1.99
C LEU A 134 4.84 3.28 -1.73
N ASN A 135 5.14 2.64 -0.61
CA ASN A 135 4.51 1.40 -0.19
C ASN A 135 3.85 1.58 1.18
N LEU A 136 2.67 0.98 1.31
CA LEU A 136 1.96 0.92 2.59
C LEU A 136 2.37 -0.35 3.32
N HIS A 137 2.76 -0.19 4.58
CA HIS A 137 3.07 -1.29 5.47
C HIS A 137 2.24 -1.21 6.76
N PRO A 138 1.50 -2.27 7.16
CA PRO A 138 0.61 -2.24 8.31
C PRO A 138 1.34 -2.51 9.64
N ALA A 139 2.42 -1.79 9.87
CA ALA A 139 3.11 -1.70 11.15
C ALA A 139 3.70 -0.28 11.32
N LEU A 140 4.02 0.09 12.55
CA LEU A 140 4.76 1.33 12.83
C LEU A 140 6.27 1.14 12.56
N PRO A 141 7.02 2.24 12.38
CA PRO A 141 8.47 2.17 12.21
C PRO A 141 9.15 1.39 13.34
N GLY A 142 10.06 0.47 12.98
CA GLY A 142 10.72 -0.43 13.94
C GLY A 142 9.85 -1.59 14.44
N GLY A 143 8.62 -1.72 13.95
CA GLY A 143 7.74 -2.86 14.23
C GLY A 143 7.99 -4.05 13.30
N THR A 144 6.98 -4.89 13.12
CA THR A 144 7.03 -6.10 12.30
C THR A 144 7.45 -5.83 10.86
N ILE A 145 8.34 -6.67 10.31
CA ILE A 145 8.67 -6.71 8.88
C ILE A 145 7.86 -7.82 8.18
N GLY A 146 7.40 -7.58 6.96
CA GLY A 146 6.76 -8.59 6.12
C GLY A 146 5.23 -8.63 6.22
N MET A 147 4.66 -9.80 6.47
CA MET A 147 3.24 -10.03 6.25
C MET A 147 2.34 -9.34 7.30
N TRP A 148 1.24 -8.73 6.84
CA TRP A 148 0.27 -8.07 7.71
C TRP A 148 -0.30 -8.96 8.82
N GLN A 149 -0.42 -10.28 8.58
CA GLN A 149 -0.85 -11.22 9.61
C GLN A 149 0.13 -11.31 10.76
N GLN A 150 1.43 -11.26 10.45
CA GLN A 150 2.45 -11.26 11.48
C GLN A 150 2.38 -9.96 12.29
N ALA A 151 2.13 -8.82 11.64
CA ALA A 151 1.98 -7.54 12.34
C ALA A 151 0.83 -7.56 13.35
N VAL A 152 -0.32 -8.13 12.99
CA VAL A 152 -1.45 -8.28 13.94
C VAL A 152 -1.10 -9.28 15.05
N TRP A 153 -0.41 -10.37 14.73
CA TRP A 153 0.02 -11.32 15.76
C TRP A 153 1.02 -10.73 16.74
N ASP A 154 1.97 -9.93 16.27
CA ASP A 154 2.99 -9.30 17.12
C ASP A 154 2.32 -8.35 18.12
N VAL A 155 1.31 -7.57 17.68
CA VAL A 155 0.47 -6.77 18.58
C VAL A 155 -0.13 -7.62 19.71
N ILE A 156 -0.68 -8.79 19.37
CA ILE A 156 -1.33 -9.69 20.33
C ILE A 156 -0.29 -10.34 21.25
N THR A 157 0.79 -10.89 20.68
CA THR A 157 1.78 -11.68 21.42
C THR A 157 2.68 -10.84 22.31
N GLU A 158 2.99 -9.62 21.88
CA GLU A 158 3.80 -8.68 22.66
C GLU A 158 2.94 -7.83 23.61
N GLY A 159 1.61 -7.92 23.49
CA GLY A 159 0.69 -7.17 24.35
C GLY A 159 0.76 -5.65 24.10
N LEU A 160 0.97 -5.23 22.86
CA LEU A 160 1.11 -3.81 22.52
C LEU A 160 -0.16 -3.02 22.84
N ASN A 161 0.01 -1.76 23.22
CA ASN A 161 -1.10 -0.86 23.53
C ASN A 161 -1.57 -0.05 22.32
N GLU A 162 -0.67 0.18 21.37
CA GLU A 162 -0.92 0.88 20.13
C GLU A 162 -0.35 0.08 18.95
N THR A 163 -0.96 0.27 17.79
CA THR A 163 -0.46 -0.21 16.51
C THR A 163 -0.82 0.80 15.42
N GLY A 164 -0.43 0.55 14.19
CA GLY A 164 -0.61 1.51 13.11
C GLY A 164 -0.14 1.01 11.77
N ALA A 165 0.04 1.97 10.86
CA ALA A 165 0.61 1.74 9.54
C ALA A 165 1.58 2.86 9.19
N MET A 166 2.48 2.57 8.27
CA MET A 166 3.41 3.53 7.70
C MET A 166 3.33 3.54 6.17
N ILE A 167 3.63 4.71 5.58
CA ILE A 167 4.04 4.80 4.18
C ILE A 167 5.54 5.02 4.17
N HIS A 168 6.25 4.19 3.42
CA HIS A 168 7.69 4.30 3.23
C HIS A 168 8.04 4.26 1.75
N VAL A 169 9.24 4.72 1.41
CA VAL A 169 9.81 4.56 0.07
C VAL A 169 10.27 3.11 -0.08
N SER A 170 9.92 2.45 -1.18
CA SER A 170 10.35 1.09 -1.47
C SER A 170 11.82 1.09 -1.89
N THR A 171 12.60 0.17 -1.33
CA THR A 171 14.00 -0.07 -1.67
C THR A 171 14.18 -1.49 -2.20
N GLU A 172 15.42 -1.88 -2.51
CA GLU A 172 15.73 -3.28 -2.80
C GLU A 172 15.50 -4.18 -1.57
N ASP A 173 15.76 -3.64 -0.38
CA ASP A 173 15.46 -4.25 0.91
C ASP A 173 13.98 -4.04 1.27
N VAL A 174 13.32 -5.13 1.67
CA VAL A 174 11.86 -5.18 1.90
C VAL A 174 11.50 -4.44 3.19
N ASP A 175 10.57 -3.49 3.11
CA ASP A 175 10.06 -2.68 4.23
C ASP A 175 11.12 -1.83 4.99
N GLU A 176 12.33 -1.68 4.44
CA GLU A 176 13.45 -1.00 5.10
C GLU A 176 13.77 0.41 4.57
N GLY A 177 13.04 0.87 3.55
CA GLY A 177 13.27 2.21 3.01
C GLY A 177 12.77 3.35 3.91
N PRO A 178 13.15 4.60 3.59
CA PRO A 178 12.79 5.78 4.39
C PRO A 178 11.28 5.90 4.64
N VAL A 179 10.90 6.07 5.90
CA VAL A 179 9.50 6.26 6.32
C VAL A 179 9.10 7.71 6.05
N LEU A 180 7.98 7.90 5.36
CA LEU A 180 7.45 9.23 5.05
C LEU A 180 6.40 9.67 6.06
N SER A 181 5.47 8.77 6.38
CA SER A 181 4.33 9.09 7.22
C SER A 181 3.83 7.88 8.00
N THR A 182 3.12 8.16 9.09
CA THR A 182 2.51 7.13 9.92
C THR A 182 1.08 7.51 10.30
N THR A 183 0.31 6.50 10.68
CA THR A 183 -0.91 6.66 11.46
C THR A 183 -0.93 5.62 12.56
N LYS A 184 -1.47 5.95 13.73
CA LYS A 184 -1.55 5.03 14.86
C LYS A 184 -2.89 5.08 15.57
N PHE A 185 -3.22 3.99 16.25
CA PHE A 185 -4.43 3.87 17.05
C PHE A 185 -4.22 2.95 18.25
N THR A 186 -5.00 3.19 19.31
CA THR A 186 -5.01 2.33 20.49
C THR A 186 -5.72 1.02 20.17
N VAL A 187 -5.14 -0.08 20.66
CA VAL A 187 -5.77 -1.41 20.68
C VAL A 187 -6.18 -1.79 22.10
N ARG A 188 -6.32 -0.82 23.00
CA ARG A 188 -6.78 -0.98 24.40
C ARG A 188 -8.02 -0.15 24.67
N GLY A 189 -8.79 -0.54 25.69
CA GLY A 189 -10.02 0.14 26.07
C GLY A 189 -11.18 -0.11 25.10
N GLY A 190 -12.36 0.42 25.45
CA GLY A 190 -13.56 0.28 24.65
C GLY A 190 -13.89 -1.18 24.30
N ALA A 191 -14.20 -1.44 23.03
CA ALA A 191 -14.49 -2.79 22.55
C ALA A 191 -13.27 -3.73 22.59
N PHE A 192 -12.04 -3.19 22.51
CA PHE A 192 -10.83 -4.02 22.59
C PHE A 192 -10.61 -4.58 24.00
N GLU A 193 -11.04 -3.88 25.04
CA GLU A 193 -10.84 -4.31 26.43
C GLU A 193 -11.48 -5.69 26.69
N THR A 194 -12.73 -5.86 26.27
CA THR A 194 -13.43 -7.14 26.37
C THR A 194 -12.71 -8.24 25.59
N LEU A 195 -12.27 -7.92 24.36
CA LEU A 195 -11.57 -8.88 23.50
C LEU A 195 -10.21 -9.30 24.08
N TRP A 196 -9.48 -8.38 24.73
CA TRP A 196 -8.24 -8.71 25.43
C TRP A 196 -8.48 -9.55 26.69
N ASN A 197 -9.54 -9.24 27.45
CA ASN A 197 -9.87 -10.00 28.66
C ASN A 197 -10.20 -11.47 28.35
N GLU A 198 -10.78 -11.76 27.19
CA GLU A 198 -11.04 -13.13 26.71
C GLU A 198 -9.76 -13.96 26.52
N LEU A 199 -8.59 -13.33 26.34
CA LEU A 199 -7.30 -14.03 26.20
C LEU A 199 -6.67 -14.38 27.56
N THR A 200 -7.20 -13.89 28.68
CA THR A 200 -6.60 -14.08 30.01
C THR A 200 -6.48 -15.57 30.36
N GLY A 201 -5.27 -16.01 30.72
CA GLY A 201 -5.01 -17.40 31.08
C GLY A 201 -4.99 -18.39 29.89
N THR A 202 -5.04 -17.89 28.66
CA THR A 202 -4.98 -18.72 27.44
C THR A 202 -3.55 -18.78 26.90
N ASP A 203 -3.18 -19.92 26.31
CA ASP A 203 -1.93 -20.08 25.59
C ASP A 203 -2.00 -19.41 24.20
N LEU A 204 -1.19 -18.37 23.99
CA LEU A 204 -1.15 -17.61 22.74
C LEU A 204 -0.67 -18.46 21.55
N ALA A 205 0.17 -19.47 21.78
CA ALA A 205 0.62 -20.37 20.72
C ALA A 205 -0.56 -21.21 20.19
N MET A 206 -1.44 -21.66 21.09
CA MET A 206 -2.68 -22.36 20.72
C MET A 206 -3.60 -21.44 19.92
N LEU A 207 -3.82 -20.20 20.38
CA LEU A 207 -4.66 -19.24 19.67
C LEU A 207 -4.14 -18.90 18.27
N LYS A 208 -2.80 -18.83 18.08
CA LYS A 208 -2.19 -18.59 16.77
C LYS A 208 -2.43 -19.76 15.80
N SER A 209 -2.51 -20.99 16.31
CA SER A 209 -2.82 -22.18 15.51
C SER A 209 -4.32 -22.32 15.22
N ASP A 210 -5.17 -22.19 16.24
CA ASP A 210 -6.63 -22.29 16.16
C ASP A 210 -7.23 -21.49 17.34
N PRO A 211 -8.00 -20.41 17.09
CA PRO A 211 -8.67 -20.06 15.84
C PRO A 211 -7.81 -19.36 14.76
N GLY A 212 -6.56 -19.01 15.06
CA GLY A 212 -5.70 -18.26 14.15
C GLY A 212 -6.31 -16.90 13.79
N GLU A 213 -6.32 -16.56 12.51
CA GLU A 213 -6.92 -15.30 12.00
C GLU A 213 -8.43 -15.17 12.29
N LYS A 214 -9.08 -16.25 12.72
CA LYS A 214 -10.50 -16.21 13.10
C LYS A 214 -10.74 -15.66 14.51
N LEU A 215 -9.68 -15.47 15.31
CA LEU A 215 -9.76 -14.89 16.65
C LEU A 215 -10.47 -13.52 16.60
N PRO A 216 -11.48 -13.26 17.46
CA PRO A 216 -12.19 -11.99 17.48
C PRO A 216 -11.27 -10.77 17.65
N LEU A 217 -10.30 -10.83 18.57
CA LEU A 217 -9.30 -9.77 18.75
C LEU A 217 -8.47 -9.52 17.49
N PHE A 218 -8.00 -10.58 16.84
CA PHE A 218 -7.25 -10.49 15.58
C PHE A 218 -8.05 -9.77 14.50
N LYS A 219 -9.31 -10.16 14.30
CA LYS A 219 -10.20 -9.51 13.33
C LYS A 219 -10.43 -8.05 13.66
N ALA A 220 -10.73 -7.73 14.91
CA ALA A 220 -10.97 -6.35 15.34
C ALA A 220 -9.75 -5.45 15.10
N ILE A 221 -8.54 -5.92 15.42
CA ILE A 221 -7.30 -5.17 15.14
C ILE A 221 -7.14 -5.00 13.62
N ARG A 222 -7.35 -6.05 12.83
CA ARG A 222 -7.21 -5.96 11.36
C ARG A 222 -8.22 -5.01 10.73
N GLU A 223 -9.47 -5.06 11.17
CA GLU A 223 -10.53 -4.16 10.71
C GLU A 223 -10.23 -2.71 11.06
N ALA A 224 -9.78 -2.44 12.29
CA ALA A 224 -9.36 -1.11 12.71
C ALA A 224 -8.15 -0.59 11.91
N GLY A 225 -7.19 -1.46 11.58
CA GLY A 225 -6.07 -1.12 10.69
C GLY A 225 -6.54 -0.78 9.27
N LEU A 226 -7.37 -1.64 8.67
CA LEU A 226 -7.91 -1.44 7.32
C LEU A 226 -8.67 -0.12 7.14
N LEU A 227 -9.37 0.34 8.19
CA LEU A 227 -10.06 1.64 8.18
C LEU A 227 -9.09 2.82 8.03
N ARG A 228 -7.84 2.67 8.46
CA ARG A 228 -6.80 3.70 8.49
C ARG A 228 -5.81 3.61 7.34
N GLU A 229 -5.57 2.40 6.82
CA GLU A 229 -4.63 2.17 5.72
C GLU A 229 -4.97 2.99 4.47
N ARG A 230 -6.25 2.99 4.05
CA ARG A 230 -6.65 3.72 2.83
C ARG A 230 -6.52 5.24 3.03
N PRO A 231 -7.08 5.86 4.09
CA PRO A 231 -6.83 7.27 4.35
C PRO A 231 -5.36 7.64 4.47
N LEU A 232 -4.55 6.81 5.14
CA LEU A 232 -3.12 7.08 5.29
C LEU A 232 -2.44 7.25 3.94
N LEU A 233 -2.70 6.33 3.00
CA LEU A 233 -2.14 6.45 1.64
C LEU A 233 -2.60 7.76 0.98
N ILE A 234 -3.90 8.08 1.04
CA ILE A 234 -4.44 9.28 0.40
C ILE A 234 -3.88 10.58 1.02
N GLU A 235 -3.85 10.68 2.34
CA GLU A 235 -3.30 11.86 3.04
C GLU A 235 -1.80 12.00 2.82
N THR A 236 -1.07 10.89 2.68
CA THR A 236 0.35 10.93 2.31
C THR A 236 0.53 11.49 0.90
N ILE A 237 -0.25 11.02 -0.07
CA ILE A 237 -0.17 11.53 -1.45
C ILE A 237 -0.57 13.02 -1.49
N LYS A 238 -1.59 13.45 -0.73
CA LYS A 238 -1.93 14.89 -0.60
C LYS A 238 -0.80 15.70 0.00
N ALA A 239 -0.11 15.17 1.01
CA ALA A 239 1.04 15.82 1.62
C ALA A 239 2.23 15.93 0.64
N VAL A 240 2.46 14.90 -0.18
CA VAL A 240 3.45 14.95 -1.26
C VAL A 240 3.06 15.99 -2.33
N ALA A 241 1.81 15.96 -2.81
CA ALA A 241 1.31 16.87 -3.84
C ALA A 241 1.35 18.35 -3.40
N SER A 242 1.25 18.62 -2.10
CA SER A 242 1.35 19.98 -1.53
C SER A 242 2.77 20.38 -1.13
N GLY A 243 3.76 19.49 -1.28
CA GLY A 243 5.15 19.72 -0.87
C GLY A 243 5.40 19.67 0.64
N ARG A 244 4.43 19.16 1.42
CA ARG A 244 4.58 18.95 2.87
C ARG A 244 5.47 17.75 3.21
N ILE A 245 5.47 16.73 2.34
CA ILE A 245 6.34 15.55 2.44
C ILE A 245 7.21 15.48 1.18
N ASP A 246 8.53 15.33 1.35
CA ASP A 246 9.44 14.99 0.26
C ASP A 246 9.34 13.48 -0.03
N PRO A 247 8.90 13.06 -1.23
CA PRO A 247 8.71 11.66 -1.55
C PRO A 247 10.02 10.85 -1.61
N THR A 248 11.19 11.50 -1.62
CA THR A 248 12.50 10.81 -1.51
C THR A 248 12.79 10.30 -0.10
N GLY A 249 12.04 10.75 0.91
CA GLY A 249 12.26 10.40 2.31
C GLY A 249 13.43 11.11 2.97
N SER A 250 13.85 12.26 2.44
CA SER A 250 14.91 13.10 3.00
C SER A 250 14.48 13.89 4.26
N GLY A 251 13.17 13.99 4.51
CA GLY A 251 12.58 14.78 5.61
C GLY A 251 12.27 13.98 6.88
N GLU A 252 11.64 14.65 7.84
CA GLU A 252 11.13 14.01 9.07
C GLU A 252 9.87 13.17 8.80
N ILE A 253 9.68 12.11 9.59
CA ILE A 253 8.48 11.28 9.55
C ILE A 253 7.27 12.13 9.96
N THR A 254 6.26 12.22 9.10
CA THR A 254 5.04 12.98 9.37
C THR A 254 3.97 12.10 10.02
N ASP A 255 3.52 12.45 11.23
CA ASP A 255 2.35 11.82 11.85
C ASP A 255 1.06 12.37 11.21
N LEU A 256 0.35 11.51 10.48
CA LEU A 256 -0.92 11.81 9.82
C LEU A 256 -2.13 11.26 10.57
N THR A 257 -1.95 10.82 11.82
CA THR A 257 -3.05 10.31 12.65
C THR A 257 -4.23 11.29 12.73
N PRO A 258 -4.04 12.61 12.94
CA PRO A 258 -5.16 13.56 12.99
C PRO A 258 -6.00 13.60 11.70
N GLU A 259 -5.35 13.68 10.54
CA GLU A 259 -6.00 13.72 9.23
C GLU A 259 -6.69 12.39 8.90
N VAL A 260 -6.03 11.26 9.18
CA VAL A 260 -6.58 9.91 9.00
C VAL A 260 -7.83 9.72 9.86
N GLU A 261 -7.78 10.05 11.15
CA GLU A 261 -8.92 9.91 12.05
C GLU A 261 -10.06 10.86 11.70
N ALA A 262 -9.77 12.05 11.15
CA ALA A 262 -10.81 12.96 10.65
C ALA A 262 -11.55 12.37 9.44
N SER A 263 -10.85 11.68 8.54
CA SER A 263 -11.46 11.05 7.36
C SER A 263 -12.38 9.88 7.69
N ILE A 264 -12.16 9.19 8.81
CA ILE A 264 -12.95 8.01 9.24
C ILE A 264 -14.26 8.43 9.91
N ARG A 265 -14.32 9.64 10.49
CA ARG A 265 -15.49 10.17 11.18
C ARG A 265 -16.56 10.77 10.25
N ASN A 266 -16.21 11.03 9.00
CA ASN A 266 -17.06 11.66 7.99
C ASN A 266 -17.62 10.61 7.02
#